data_AF-A0A2E7SUP3-F1
#
_entry.id   AF-A0A2E7SUP3-F1
#
_cell.length_a   1.000
_cell.length_b   1.000
_cell.length_c   1.000
_cell.angle_alpha   90.00
_cell.angle_beta   90.00
_cell.angle_gamma   90.00
#
_symmetry.space_group_name_H-M   'P 1'
#
loop_
_entity.id
_entity.type
_entity.pdbx_description
1 polymer ?
#
loop_
_entity_poly.entity_id
_entity_poly.type
_entity_poly.pdbx_seq_one_letter_code
_entity_poly.pdbx_strand_id
1 'polypeptide(L)' 'MMNELPKTQDLIRAMADAVDIPITAKMRLGWDDQNLTAPDLTKALEEAGISAIFVHGNFDGP' A
#
# COMPACT_ATOMS: atom_id res chain seq x y z
N MET A 1 4.36 6.51 4.47
CA MET A 1 3.60 5.27 4.18
C MET A 1 2.69 5.40 2.95
N MET A 2 1.79 6.39 2.84
CA MET A 2 1.01 6.55 1.59
C MET A 2 1.76 7.29 0.47
N ASN A 3 2.54 8.32 0.83
CA ASN A 3 3.25 9.17 -0.13
C ASN A 3 4.75 8.84 -0.25
N GLU A 4 5.21 7.78 0.43
CA GLU A 4 6.61 7.37 0.45
C GLU A 4 6.74 5.99 -0.18
N LEU A 5 6.47 5.90 -1.49
CA LEU A 5 6.40 4.63 -2.20
C LEU A 5 7.69 3.81 -2.06
N PRO A 6 8.91 4.36 -2.25
CA PRO A 6 10.13 3.54 -2.20
C PRO A 6 10.33 2.86 -0.85
N LYS A 7 10.21 3.62 0.25
CA LYS A 7 10.33 3.05 1.61
C LYS A 7 9.25 2.02 1.92
N THR A 8 8.05 2.23 1.38
CA THR A 8 6.93 1.31 1.59
C THR A 8 7.16 0.00 0.85
N GLN A 9 7.69 0.04 -0.37
CA GLN A 9 8.09 -1.16 -1.12
C GLN A 9 9.20 -1.92 -0.40
N ASP A 10 10.23 -1.21 0.09
CA ASP A 10 11.33 -1.85 0.81
C ASP A 10 10.86 -2.55 2.09
N LEU A 11 9.91 -1.95 2.81
CA LEU A 11 9.26 -2.57 3.96
C LEU A 11 8.52 -3.86 3.57
N ILE A 12 7.71 -3.81 2.51
CA ILE A 12 6.95 -5.00 2.07
C ILE A 12 7.89 -6.12 1.62
N ARG A 13 8.94 -5.81 0.86
CA ARG A 13 9.95 -6.80 0.44
C ARG A 13 10.61 -7.45 1.66
N ALA A 14 11.07 -6.63 2.62
CA ALA A 14 11.69 -7.14 3.84
C ALA A 14 10.74 -8.02 4.65
N MET A 15 9.45 -7.67 4.72
CA MET A 15 8.46 -8.50 5.40
C MET A 15 8.20 -9.81 4.63
N ALA A 16 8.05 -9.76 3.31
CA ALA A 16 7.81 -10.92 2.46
C ALA A 16 8.98 -11.92 2.49
N ASP A 17 10.22 -11.43 2.56
CA ASP A 17 11.42 -12.26 2.72
C ASP A 17 11.52 -12.89 4.12
N ALA A 18 10.89 -12.28 5.13
CA ALA A 18 11.02 -12.69 6.52
C ALA A 18 10.02 -13.76 6.96
N VAL A 19 8.92 -13.97 6.22
CA VAL A 19 7.85 -14.89 6.61
C VAL A 19 7.32 -15.70 5.45
N ASP A 20 6.99 -16.97 5.70
CA ASP A 20 6.42 -17.88 4.69
C ASP A 20 4.88 -17.73 4.53
N ILE A 21 4.26 -16.80 5.25
CA ILE A 21 2.81 -16.57 5.19
C ILE A 21 2.48 -15.36 4.30
N PRO A 22 1.36 -15.38 3.55
CA PRO A 22 0.96 -14.27 2.70
C PRO A 22 0.79 -12.95 3.45
N ILE A 23 1.35 -11.87 2.90
CA ILE A 23 1.20 -10.52 3.46
C ILE A 23 0.11 -9.79 2.69
N THR A 24 -0.77 -9.13 3.42
CA THR A 24 -1.88 -8.35 2.84
C THR A 24 -1.83 -6.92 3.34
N ALA A 25 -2.36 -5.99 2.55
CA ALA A 25 -2.43 -4.57 2.89
C ALA A 25 -3.88 -4.09 2.97
N LYS A 26 -4.14 -3.17 3.89
CA LYS A 26 -5.37 -2.39 3.95
C LYS A 26 -5.03 -0.91 3.87
N MET A 27 -5.72 -0.19 2.99
CA MET A 27 -5.50 1.25 2.79
C MET A 27 -6.81 2.01 2.50
N ARG A 28 -6.69 3.31 2.27
CA ARG A 28 -7.75 4.24 1.84
C ARG A 28 -7.44 4.80 0.46
N LEU A 29 -8.34 5.60 -0.10
CA LEU A 29 -8.18 6.18 -1.44
C LEU A 29 -7.00 7.16 -1.55
N GLY A 30 -6.72 7.86 -0.46
CA GLY A 30 -5.72 8.93 -0.40
C GLY A 30 -6.04 9.89 0.75
N TRP A 31 -5.44 11.08 0.73
CA TRP A 31 -5.69 12.09 1.76
C TRP A 31 -7.00 12.85 1.53
N ASP A 32 -7.30 13.22 0.29
CA ASP A 32 -8.53 13.88 -0.14
C ASP A 32 -8.74 13.65 -1.65
N ASP A 33 -9.75 14.28 -2.25
CA ASP A 33 -10.09 14.13 -3.67
C ASP A 33 -9.06 14.73 -4.64
N GLN A 34 -8.19 15.63 -4.16
CA GLN A 34 -7.06 16.18 -4.92
C GLN A 34 -5.78 15.36 -4.72
N ASN A 35 -5.73 14.53 -3.69
CA ASN A 35 -4.55 13.76 -3.26
C ASN A 35 -4.86 12.25 -3.26
N LEU A 36 -5.28 11.74 -4.42
CA LEU A 36 -5.56 10.32 -4.64
C LEU A 36 -4.25 9.54 -4.81
N THR A 37 -3.94 8.63 -3.88
CA THR A 37 -2.68 7.85 -3.90
C THR A 37 -2.89 6.36 -4.10
N ALA A 38 -4.14 5.87 -4.03
CA ALA A 38 -4.45 4.45 -4.13
C ALA A 38 -3.91 3.77 -5.41
N PRO A 39 -4.07 4.32 -6.63
CA PRO A 39 -3.58 3.66 -7.82
C PRO A 39 -2.07 3.40 -7.80
N ASP A 40 -1.28 4.42 -7.47
CA ASP A 40 0.18 4.31 -7.48
C ASP A 40 0.68 3.42 -6.34
N LEU A 41 0.10 3.55 -5.14
CA LEU A 41 0.49 2.73 -4.00
C LEU A 41 0.12 1.26 -4.22
N THR A 42 -1.08 0.95 -4.75
CA THR A 42 -1.48 -0.44 -5.00
C THR A 42 -0.55 -1.14 -5.97
N LYS A 43 -0.17 -0.48 -7.06
CA LYS A 43 0.82 -1.00 -8.01
C LYS A 43 2.18 -1.23 -7.36
N ALA A 44 2.66 -0.26 -6.56
CA ALA A 44 3.94 -0.39 -5.88
C ALA A 44 3.95 -1.55 -4.87
N LEU A 45 2.85 -1.78 -4.14
CA LEU A 45 2.71 -2.90 -3.22
C LEU A 45 2.66 -4.26 -3.94
N GLU A 46 1.97 -4.33 -5.09
CA GLU A 46 1.96 -5.51 -5.96
C GLU A 46 3.39 -5.86 -6.43
N GLU A 47 4.13 -4.89 -6.94
CA GLU A 47 5.53 -5.05 -7.36
C GLU A 47 6.46 -5.45 -6.20
N ALA A 48 6.07 -5.18 -4.95
CA ALA A 48 6.82 -5.55 -3.75
C ALA A 48 6.46 -6.95 -3.21
N GLY A 49 5.46 -7.62 -3.78
CA GLY A 49 5.06 -8.98 -3.39
C GLY A 49 3.88 -9.08 -2.43
N ILE A 50 3.06 -8.02 -2.29
CA ILE A 50 1.81 -8.12 -1.52
C ILE A 50 0.88 -9.15 -2.17
N SER A 51 0.22 -9.98 -1.36
CA SER A 51 -0.69 -11.02 -1.87
C SER A 51 -2.11 -10.53 -2.10
N ALA A 52 -2.55 -9.53 -1.34
CA ALA A 52 -3.86 -8.90 -1.52
C ALA A 52 -3.88 -7.47 -0.95
N ILE A 53 -4.74 -6.63 -1.54
CA ILE A 53 -4.95 -5.24 -1.12
C ILE A 53 -6.44 -4.99 -0.94
N PHE A 54 -6.81 -4.42 0.20
CA PHE A 54 -8.17 -3.99 0.52
C PHE A 54 -8.22 -2.47 0.63
N VAL A 55 -8.99 -1.83 -0.24
CA VAL A 55 -9.13 -0.37 -0.27
C VAL A 55 -10.47 0.03 0.34
N HIS A 56 -10.45 0.84 1.39
CA HIS A 56 -11.64 1.52 1.89
C HIS A 56 -11.91 2.73 0.99
N GLY A 57 -13.11 2.81 0.40
CA GLY A 57 -13.55 3.88 -0.50
C GLY A 57 -13.78 5.25 0.15
N ASN A 58 -12.96 5.65 1.13
CA ASN A 58 -12.96 6.98 1.71
C ASN A 58 -11.52 7.52 1.82
N PHE A 59 -11.40 8.81 2.13
CA PHE A 59 -10.14 9.50 2.31
C PHE A 59 -9.70 9.49 3.79
N ASP A 60 -8.41 9.68 4.05
CA ASP A 60 -7.88 9.80 5.41
C ASP A 60 -8.06 11.20 6.02
N GLY A 61 -8.03 12.23 5.17
CA GLY A 61 -8.21 13.61 5.57
C GLY A 61 -9.64 13.93 6.00
N PRO A 62 -9.83 15.12 6.58
CA PRO A 62 -11.13 15.61 7.04
C PRO A 62 -12.13 15.82 5.89
#